data_AF-A0A376MGY1-F1
#
_entry.id   AF-A0A376MGY1-F1
#
_cell.length_a   1.000
_cell.length_b   1.000
_cell.length_c   1.000
_cell.angle_alpha   90.00
_cell.angle_beta   90.00
_cell.angle_gamma   90.00
#
_symmetry.space_group_name_H-M   'P 1'
#
loop_
_entity.id
_entity.type
_entity.pdbx_description
1 polymer ?
#
loop_
_entity_poly.entity_id
_entity_poly.type
_entity_poly.pdbx_seq_one_letter_code
_entity_poly.pdbx_strand_id
1 'polypeptide(L)'
;MVVGLEAVLADGTVTRIKNVPRRAAGPDIRHIIIGNEGALCYITEVTVKIFKFTPENNLFYGYILEDMKTGFNILREIMVEGYRPSIARLYDAEDGTQHFTHFADGKCVLIFMAEGNPRIAKATGEGIAEIVARYPQCQRVDSKLIETWFNNLKLGTG
;
A
#
# COMPACT_ATOMS: atom_id res chain seq x y z
N MET A 1 9.58 6.33 4.26
CA MET A 1 10.67 5.34 4.06
C MET A 1 12.06 5.95 4.24
N VAL A 2 12.40 7.03 3.52
CA VAL A 2 13.69 7.72 3.68
C VAL A 2 13.79 8.42 5.04
N VAL A 3 14.90 8.24 5.74
CA VAL A 3 15.20 8.90 7.02
C VAL A 3 16.44 9.78 6.99
N GLY A 4 17.31 9.56 6.01
CA GLY A 4 18.48 10.38 5.72
C GLY A 4 18.90 10.18 4.27
N LEU A 5 19.70 11.10 3.76
CA LEU A 5 20.25 11.03 2.41
C LEU A 5 21.51 11.90 2.29
N GLU A 6 22.31 11.64 1.26
CA GLU A 6 23.39 12.50 0.79
C GLU A 6 23.09 12.94 -0.65
N ALA A 7 23.34 14.22 -0.93
CA ALA A 7 23.23 14.76 -2.28
C ALA A 7 24.37 15.73 -2.60
N VAL A 8 24.71 15.81 -3.88
CA VAL A 8 25.68 16.75 -4.45
C VAL A 8 24.93 17.84 -5.21
N LEU A 9 25.16 19.10 -4.87
CA LEU A 9 24.59 20.26 -5.55
C LEU A 9 25.35 20.57 -6.85
N ALA A 10 24.80 21.45 -7.70
CA ALA A 10 25.39 21.80 -9.00
C ALA A 10 26.79 22.45 -8.89
N ASP A 11 27.11 23.06 -7.76
CA ASP A 11 28.41 23.66 -7.44
C ASP A 11 29.43 22.65 -6.88
N GLY A 12 29.04 21.36 -6.79
CA GLY A 12 29.86 20.30 -6.20
C GLY A 12 29.75 20.18 -4.68
N THR A 13 28.94 21.02 -4.02
CA THR A 13 28.76 20.96 -2.56
C THR A 13 28.07 19.66 -2.16
N VAL A 14 28.72 18.88 -1.30
CA VAL A 14 28.16 17.65 -0.71
C VAL A 14 27.37 17.99 0.54
N THR A 15 26.07 17.70 0.52
CA THR A 15 25.15 17.92 1.64
C THR A 15 24.62 16.61 2.19
N ARG A 16 24.77 16.40 3.50
CA ARG A 16 24.31 15.19 4.19
C ARG A 16 23.19 15.50 5.18
N ILE A 17 22.03 14.88 4.96
CA ILE A 17 20.90 14.95 5.88
C ILE A 17 20.88 13.70 6.76
N LYS A 18 21.30 13.87 8.02
CA LYS A 18 21.36 12.78 9.01
C LYS A 18 19.96 12.36 9.49
N ASN A 19 19.85 11.08 9.86
CA ASN A 19 18.67 10.51 10.53
C ASN A 19 18.60 10.99 11.99
N VAL A 20 18.07 12.20 12.22
CA VAL A 20 17.74 12.71 13.56
C VAL A 20 16.22 12.64 13.79
N PRO A 21 15.74 11.98 14.86
CA PRO A 21 14.34 11.57 15.00
C PRO A 21 13.31 12.71 15.10
N ARG A 22 13.73 13.95 15.40
CA ARG A 22 12.88 15.14 15.41
C ARG A 22 13.77 16.39 15.41
N ARG A 23 13.69 17.25 14.40
CA ARG A 23 14.27 18.59 14.45
C ARG A 23 13.16 19.57 14.83
N ALA A 24 13.36 20.34 15.89
CA ALA A 24 12.54 21.51 16.24
C ALA A 24 13.13 22.79 15.61
N ALA A 25 13.68 22.68 14.39
CA ALA A 25 14.51 23.71 13.77
C ALA A 25 14.08 23.96 12.31
N GLY A 26 12.79 24.27 12.11
CA GLY A 26 12.24 24.67 10.82
C GLY A 26 11.78 23.52 9.91
N PRO A 27 11.42 23.84 8.65
CA PRO A 27 10.94 22.89 7.66
C PRO A 27 11.91 21.72 7.46
N ASP A 28 11.37 20.53 7.20
CA ASP A 28 12.18 19.35 6.95
C ASP A 28 12.86 19.47 5.58
N ILE A 29 14.15 19.82 5.61
CA ILE A 29 15.00 20.00 4.43
C ILE A 29 15.09 18.76 3.53
N ARG A 30 14.66 17.57 3.98
CA ARG A 30 14.55 16.37 3.12
C ARG A 30 13.58 16.58 1.96
N HIS A 31 12.51 17.35 2.16
CA HIS A 31 11.51 17.61 1.12
C HIS A 31 11.99 18.55 0.01
N ILE A 32 13.12 19.24 0.20
CA ILE A 32 13.73 20.04 -0.87
C ILE A 32 14.40 19.13 -1.92
N ILE A 33 14.94 18.00 -1.47
CA ILE A 33 15.68 17.05 -2.30
C ILE A 33 14.76 15.95 -2.83
N ILE A 34 13.85 15.45 -1.98
CA ILE A 34 12.89 14.40 -2.35
C ILE A 34 11.79 15.02 -3.22
N GLY A 35 11.59 14.51 -4.43
CA GLY A 35 10.57 14.99 -5.37
C GLY A 35 11.06 16.08 -6.35
N ASN A 36 12.37 16.35 -6.35
CA ASN A 36 12.99 17.35 -7.21
C ASN A 36 13.37 16.82 -8.61
N GLU A 37 13.19 15.52 -8.86
CA GLU A 37 13.38 14.88 -10.18
C GLU A 37 14.74 15.17 -10.85
N GLY A 38 15.78 15.45 -10.05
CA GLY A 38 17.15 15.73 -10.53
C GLY A 38 17.44 17.20 -10.88
N ALA A 39 16.54 18.14 -10.63
CA ALA A 39 16.72 19.54 -11.05
C ALA A 39 17.72 20.35 -10.21
N LEU A 40 17.92 20.02 -8.93
CA LEU A 40 18.78 20.81 -8.01
C LEU A 40 20.00 20.05 -7.47
N CYS A 41 19.99 18.71 -7.50
CA CYS A 41 21.04 17.91 -6.91
C CYS A 41 21.02 16.45 -7.39
N TYR A 42 22.16 15.78 -7.26
CA TYR A 42 22.32 14.34 -7.50
C TYR A 42 22.37 13.59 -6.16
N ILE A 43 21.48 12.61 -5.95
CA ILE A 43 21.44 11.82 -4.71
C ILE A 43 22.45 10.68 -4.81
N THR A 44 23.42 10.65 -3.88
CA THR A 44 24.51 9.66 -3.85
C THR A 44 24.26 8.54 -2.84
N GLU A 45 23.64 8.84 -1.70
CA GLU A 45 23.33 7.85 -0.66
C GLU A 45 21.91 8.07 -0.12
N VAL A 46 21.22 6.98 0.24
CA VAL A 46 19.94 7.04 0.95
C VAL A 46 19.95 6.12 2.17
N THR A 47 19.41 6.60 3.27
CA THR A 47 19.13 5.80 4.47
C THR A 47 17.63 5.55 4.55
N VAL A 48 17.22 4.29 4.52
CA VAL A 48 15.80 3.88 4.56
C VAL A 48 15.47 3.12 5.84
N LYS A 49 14.24 3.30 6.33
CA LYS A 49 13.68 2.43 7.38
C LYS A 49 13.37 1.07 6.77
N ILE A 50 13.90 0.03 7.40
CA ILE A 50 13.60 -1.38 7.08
C ILE A 50 12.70 -1.92 8.20
N PHE A 51 11.73 -2.75 7.81
CA PHE A 51 10.82 -3.43 8.73
C PHE A 51 11.10 -4.94 8.69
N LYS A 52 10.71 -5.66 9.76
CA LYS A 52 10.84 -7.12 9.79
C LYS A 52 9.98 -7.73 8.69
N PHE A 53 10.57 -8.67 7.94
CA PHE A 53 9.88 -9.41 6.91
C PHE A 53 9.24 -10.67 7.51
N THR A 54 7.91 -10.74 7.51
CA THR A 54 7.12 -11.83 8.10
C THR A 54 6.01 -12.27 7.14
N PRO A 55 6.37 -12.85 5.97
CA PRO A 55 5.41 -13.21 4.93
C PRO A 55 4.41 -14.29 5.36
N GLU A 56 4.77 -15.12 6.33
CA GLU A 56 3.91 -16.16 6.90
C GLU A 56 2.64 -15.62 7.56
N ASN A 57 2.59 -14.32 7.87
CA ASN A 57 1.46 -13.66 8.49
C ASN A 57 0.58 -12.89 7.48
N ASN A 58 0.86 -13.01 6.17
CA ASN A 58 0.09 -12.32 5.14
C ASN A 58 -1.30 -12.93 5.03
N LEU A 59 -2.33 -12.09 5.20
CA LEU A 59 -3.73 -12.47 5.05
C LEU A 59 -4.31 -11.72 3.86
N PHE A 60 -4.76 -12.47 2.85
CA PHE A 60 -5.33 -11.93 1.62
C PHE A 60 -6.86 -12.03 1.63
N TYR A 61 -7.50 -10.95 1.20
CA TYR A 61 -8.95 -10.86 1.08
C TYR A 61 -9.29 -10.29 -0.29
N GLY A 62 -10.24 -10.91 -0.97
CA GLY A 62 -10.78 -10.40 -2.22
C GLY A 62 -12.30 -10.52 -2.23
N TYR A 63 -12.95 -9.53 -2.85
CA TYR A 63 -14.40 -9.44 -2.95
C TYR A 63 -14.80 -8.94 -4.34
N ILE A 64 -15.90 -9.49 -4.85
CA ILE A 64 -16.56 -9.03 -6.08
C ILE A 64 -17.79 -8.21 -5.68
N LEU A 65 -18.02 -7.11 -6.39
CA LEU A 65 -19.11 -6.15 -6.16
C LEU A 65 -19.66 -5.66 -7.49
N GLU A 66 -20.95 -5.33 -7.49
CA GLU A 66 -21.65 -4.80 -8.68
C GLU A 66 -21.25 -3.36 -9.02
N ASP A 67 -20.84 -2.56 -8.02
CA ASP A 67 -20.61 -1.13 -8.19
C ASP A 67 -19.44 -0.58 -7.37
N MET A 68 -18.75 0.42 -7.94
CA MET A 68 -17.61 1.10 -7.31
C MET A 68 -18.00 1.86 -6.04
N LYS A 69 -19.22 2.38 -5.95
CA LYS A 69 -19.66 3.22 -4.82
C LYS A 69 -19.73 2.38 -3.54
N THR A 70 -20.22 1.15 -3.62
CA THR A 70 -20.18 0.17 -2.53
C THR A 70 -18.73 -0.09 -2.10
N GLY A 71 -17.82 -0.33 -3.05
CA GLY A 71 -16.40 -0.53 -2.76
C GLY A 71 -15.75 0.65 -2.03
N PHE A 72 -16.04 1.87 -2.45
CA PHE A 72 -15.55 3.09 -1.78
C PHE A 72 -16.11 3.25 -0.37
N ASN A 73 -17.39 2.93 -0.15
CA ASN A 73 -17.98 3.00 1.19
C ASN A 73 -17.32 2.01 2.15
N ILE A 74 -17.09 0.76 1.70
CA ILE A 74 -16.38 -0.28 2.46
C ILE A 74 -14.95 0.19 2.79
N LEU A 75 -14.21 0.67 1.79
CA LEU A 75 -12.85 1.19 1.98
C LEU A 75 -12.82 2.31 3.03
N ARG A 76 -13.76 3.25 2.94
CA ARG A 76 -13.88 4.35 3.89
C ARG A 76 -14.16 3.83 5.29
N GLU A 77 -15.12 2.93 5.45
CA GLU A 77 -15.52 2.38 6.77
C GLU A 77 -14.34 1.67 7.44
N ILE A 78 -13.63 0.80 6.71
CA ILE A 78 -12.41 0.12 7.19
C ILE A 78 -11.38 1.12 7.73
N MET A 79 -11.10 2.18 6.96
CA MET A 79 -10.11 3.19 7.34
C MET A 79 -10.57 4.07 8.52
N VAL A 80 -11.87 4.37 8.62
CA VAL A 80 -12.47 5.17 9.70
C VAL A 80 -12.51 4.39 11.02
N GLU A 81 -12.82 3.10 10.97
CA GLU A 81 -12.75 2.18 12.13
C GLU A 81 -11.31 1.92 12.58
N GLY A 82 -10.31 2.40 11.84
CA GLY A 82 -8.91 2.37 12.22
C GLY A 82 -8.15 1.12 11.78
N TYR A 83 -8.80 0.23 11.03
CA TYR A 83 -8.13 -0.89 10.38
C TYR A 83 -7.25 -0.38 9.25
N ARG A 84 -5.95 -0.72 9.30
CA ARG A 84 -4.93 -0.28 8.34
C ARG A 84 -4.35 -1.47 7.60
N PRO A 85 -5.07 -2.00 6.59
CA PRO A 85 -4.50 -3.02 5.72
C PRO A 85 -3.25 -2.46 5.00
N SER A 86 -2.28 -3.33 4.70
CA SER A 86 -1.09 -2.96 3.95
C SER A 86 -1.40 -2.72 2.47
N ILE A 87 -2.44 -3.38 1.95
CA ILE A 87 -2.98 -3.15 0.62
C ILE A 87 -4.49 -2.99 0.73
N ALA A 88 -5.02 -1.96 0.08
CA ALA A 88 -6.43 -1.77 -0.16
C ALA A 88 -6.59 -1.23 -1.58
N ARG A 89 -7.21 -2.00 -2.48
CA ARG A 89 -7.41 -1.60 -3.88
C ARG A 89 -8.80 -1.95 -4.35
N LEU A 90 -9.40 -1.04 -5.10
CA LEU A 90 -10.68 -1.22 -5.75
C LEU A 90 -10.48 -1.04 -7.26
N TYR A 91 -10.85 -2.05 -8.02
CA TYR A 91 -10.84 -2.06 -9.48
C TYR A 91 -12.28 -1.99 -9.98
N ASP A 92 -12.50 -1.24 -11.05
CA ASP A 92 -13.78 -1.22 -11.74
C ASP A 92 -13.99 -2.50 -12.57
N ALA A 93 -15.10 -2.56 -13.30
CA ALA A 93 -15.45 -3.71 -14.12
C ALA A 93 -14.48 -3.94 -15.29
N GLU A 94 -13.99 -2.87 -15.92
CA GLU A 94 -13.08 -2.97 -17.08
C GLU A 94 -11.69 -3.45 -16.61
N ASP A 95 -11.14 -2.82 -15.58
CA ASP A 95 -9.85 -3.20 -14.99
C ASP A 95 -9.92 -4.57 -14.29
N GLY A 96 -11.04 -4.87 -13.65
CA GLY A 96 -11.33 -6.17 -13.04
C GLY A 96 -11.25 -7.29 -14.08
N THR A 97 -11.77 -7.05 -15.27
CA THR A 97 -11.73 -8.03 -16.37
C THR A 97 -10.31 -8.21 -16.93
N GLN A 98 -9.47 -7.17 -16.92
CA GLN A 98 -8.07 -7.26 -17.39
C GLN A 98 -7.15 -7.97 -16.39
N HIS A 99 -7.30 -7.72 -15.10
CA HIS A 99 -6.42 -8.27 -14.07
C HIS A 99 -6.93 -9.56 -13.42
N PHE A 100 -8.24 -9.81 -13.50
CA PHE A 100 -8.93 -10.91 -12.81
C PHE A 100 -9.95 -11.61 -13.72
N THR A 101 -9.62 -11.77 -15.00
CA THR A 101 -10.49 -12.34 -16.06
C THR A 101 -11.14 -13.66 -15.66
N HIS A 102 -10.48 -14.45 -14.82
CA HIS A 102 -10.97 -15.76 -14.37
C HIS A 102 -12.13 -15.71 -13.36
N PHE A 103 -12.41 -14.56 -12.74
CA PHE A 103 -13.48 -14.47 -11.72
C PHE A 103 -14.23 -13.14 -11.64
N ALA A 104 -13.75 -12.07 -12.28
CA ALA A 104 -14.39 -10.76 -12.18
C ALA A 104 -15.65 -10.61 -13.04
N ASP A 105 -15.80 -11.35 -14.15
CA ASP A 105 -17.00 -11.38 -15.02
C ASP A 105 -17.69 -10.01 -15.23
N GLY A 106 -16.91 -8.96 -15.53
CA GLY A 106 -17.45 -7.61 -15.74
C GLY A 106 -17.93 -6.89 -14.47
N LYS A 107 -17.48 -7.32 -13.29
CA LYS A 107 -17.79 -6.74 -11.98
C LYS A 107 -16.56 -6.09 -11.33
N CYS A 108 -16.82 -5.21 -10.38
CA CYS A 108 -15.78 -4.54 -9.62
C CYS A 108 -15.09 -5.53 -8.65
N VAL A 109 -13.79 -5.32 -8.40
CA VAL A 109 -12.99 -6.18 -7.51
C VAL A 109 -12.35 -5.34 -6.41
N LEU A 110 -12.62 -5.72 -5.17
CA LEU A 110 -12.05 -5.10 -3.97
C LEU A 110 -11.07 -6.05 -3.30
N ILE A 111 -9.85 -5.59 -3.06
CA ILE A 111 -8.75 -6.39 -2.55
C ILE A 111 -8.18 -5.76 -1.28
N PHE A 112 -7.94 -6.59 -0.28
CA PHE A 112 -7.18 -6.24 0.91
C PHE A 112 -6.05 -7.22 1.20
N MET A 113 -5.00 -6.69 1.82
CA MET A 113 -3.96 -7.48 2.45
C MET A 113 -3.72 -6.94 3.86
N ALA A 114 -3.63 -7.83 4.84
CA ALA A 114 -3.12 -7.52 6.18
C ALA A 114 -1.80 -8.28 6.40
N GLU A 115 -0.80 -7.61 6.94
CA GLU A 115 0.54 -8.17 7.14
C GLU A 115 1.16 -7.73 8.47
N GLY A 116 2.32 -8.31 8.80
CA GLY A 116 3.12 -7.92 9.95
C GLY A 116 2.91 -8.82 11.16
N ASN A 117 2.71 -8.23 12.34
CA ASN A 117 2.52 -9.01 13.56
C ASN A 117 1.23 -9.86 13.45
N PRO A 118 1.28 -11.17 13.75
CA PRO A 118 0.15 -12.07 13.52
C PRO A 118 -1.12 -11.67 14.27
N ARG A 119 -1.00 -11.07 15.47
CA ARG A 119 -2.17 -10.61 16.24
C ARG A 119 -2.82 -9.39 15.60
N ILE A 120 -2.02 -8.49 15.04
CA ILE A 120 -2.50 -7.28 14.36
C ILE A 120 -3.08 -7.64 13.00
N ALA A 121 -2.39 -8.49 12.23
CA ALA A 121 -2.86 -8.96 10.94
C ALA A 121 -4.22 -9.67 11.09
N LYS A 122 -4.34 -10.57 12.07
CA LYS A 122 -5.60 -11.25 12.38
C LYS A 122 -6.73 -10.29 12.75
N ALA A 123 -6.50 -9.38 13.71
CA ALA A 123 -7.52 -8.41 14.11
C ALA A 123 -7.95 -7.49 12.94
N THR A 124 -7.00 -7.07 12.11
CA THR A 124 -7.27 -6.27 10.91
C THR A 124 -8.12 -7.06 9.91
N GLY A 125 -7.75 -8.32 9.67
CA GLY A 125 -8.47 -9.20 8.77
C GLY A 125 -9.89 -9.55 9.23
N GLU A 126 -10.09 -9.78 10.53
CA GLU A 126 -11.39 -10.00 11.15
C GLU A 126 -12.27 -8.75 11.02
N GLY A 127 -11.72 -7.57 11.30
CA GLY A 127 -12.43 -6.29 11.13
C GLY A 127 -12.87 -6.02 9.70
N ILE A 128 -12.00 -6.30 8.72
CA ILE A 128 -12.34 -6.20 7.29
C ILE A 128 -13.50 -7.15 6.96
N ALA A 129 -13.41 -8.41 7.39
CA ALA A 129 -14.45 -9.39 7.13
C ALA A 129 -15.80 -9.00 7.76
N GLU A 130 -15.80 -8.47 8.98
CA GLU A 130 -17.01 -8.00 9.66
C GLU A 130 -17.66 -6.82 8.93
N ILE A 131 -16.87 -5.82 8.53
CA ILE A 131 -17.38 -4.65 7.80
C ILE A 131 -17.96 -5.09 6.46
N VAL A 132 -17.24 -5.89 5.68
CA VAL A 132 -17.73 -6.37 4.38
C VAL A 132 -18.99 -7.22 4.52
N ALA A 133 -19.12 -8.00 5.61
CA ALA A 133 -20.33 -8.80 5.87
C ALA A 133 -21.62 -7.95 6.02
N ARG A 134 -21.50 -6.64 6.30
CA ARG A 134 -22.64 -5.70 6.33
C ARG A 134 -23.18 -5.40 4.92
N TYR A 135 -22.44 -5.75 3.88
CA TYR A 135 -22.75 -5.55 2.47
C TYR A 135 -23.01 -6.90 1.80
N PRO A 136 -24.25 -7.43 1.86
CA PRO A 136 -24.58 -8.77 1.36
C PRO A 136 -24.37 -8.95 -0.15
N GLN A 137 -24.27 -7.84 -0.90
CA GLN A 137 -23.93 -7.84 -2.32
C GLN A 137 -22.45 -8.18 -2.61
N CYS A 138 -21.59 -8.19 -1.60
CA CYS A 138 -20.18 -8.51 -1.78
C CYS A 138 -19.93 -10.02 -1.69
N GLN A 139 -19.41 -10.59 -2.78
CA GLN A 139 -19.05 -12.01 -2.82
C GLN A 139 -17.56 -12.19 -2.56
N ARG A 140 -17.21 -12.98 -1.55
CA ARG A 140 -15.81 -13.31 -1.25
C ARG A 140 -15.22 -14.24 -2.32
N VAL A 141 -13.99 -13.96 -2.74
CA VAL A 141 -13.21 -14.84 -3.63
C VAL A 141 -12.16 -15.62 -2.84
N ASP A 142 -11.64 -16.70 -3.46
CA ASP A 142 -10.55 -17.48 -2.88
C ASP A 142 -9.32 -16.59 -2.67
N SER A 143 -8.80 -16.58 -1.45
CA SER A 143 -7.60 -15.83 -1.06
C SER A 143 -6.38 -16.20 -1.90
N LYS A 144 -6.30 -17.44 -2.41
CA LYS A 144 -5.18 -17.89 -3.25
C LYS A 144 -5.09 -17.12 -4.57
N LEU A 145 -6.23 -16.68 -5.13
CA LEU A 145 -6.26 -15.87 -6.35
C LEU A 145 -5.60 -14.52 -6.11
N ILE A 146 -5.88 -13.91 -4.96
CA ILE A 146 -5.30 -12.62 -4.56
C ILE A 146 -3.82 -12.76 -4.21
N GLU A 147 -3.44 -13.83 -3.53
CA GLU A 147 -2.03 -14.15 -3.25
C GLU A 147 -1.23 -14.33 -4.55
N THR A 148 -1.79 -15.06 -5.52
CA THR A 148 -1.16 -15.28 -6.83
C THR A 148 -0.99 -13.97 -7.58
N TRP A 149 -2.02 -13.12 -7.58
CA TRP A 149 -1.95 -11.78 -8.15
C TRP A 149 -0.88 -10.92 -7.45
N PHE A 150 -0.80 -10.96 -6.12
CA PHE A 150 0.18 -10.21 -5.33
C PHE A 150 1.62 -10.64 -5.65
N ASN A 151 1.87 -11.95 -5.71
CA ASN A 151 3.19 -12.50 -6.00
C ASN A 151 3.66 -12.21 -7.44
N ASN A 152 2.71 -12.07 -8.38
CA ASN A 152 3.00 -11.69 -9.76
C ASN A 152 2.95 -10.18 -10.01
N LEU A 153 2.67 -9.39 -8.97
CA LEU A 153 2.69 -7.94 -9.08
C LEU A 153 4.13 -7.49 -9.33
N LYS A 154 4.45 -7.08 -10.56
CA LYS A 154 5.73 -6.45 -10.86
C LYS A 154 5.76 -5.07 -10.21
N LEU A 155 6.19 -5.02 -8.95
CA LEU A 155 6.57 -3.78 -8.27
C LEU A 155 7.89 -3.27 -8.88
N GLY A 156 7.82 -2.71 -10.09
CA GLY A 156 8.84 -1.82 -10.63
C GLY A 156 10.31 -2.24 -10.49
N THR A 157 10.66 -3.52 -10.71
CA THR A 157 12.04 -3.92 -10.98
C THR A 157 12.15 -4.25 -12.46
N GLY A 158 12.22 -3.18 -13.26
CA GLY A 158 12.83 -3.20 -14.59
C GLY A 158 14.25 -2.67 -14.49
#